data_AF-A0A3D5MN73-F1
#
_entry.id   AF-A0A3D5MN73-F1
#
_cell.length_a   1.000
_cell.length_b   1.000
_cell.length_c   1.000
_cell.angle_alpha   90.00
_cell.angle_beta   90.00
_cell.angle_gamma   90.00
#
_symmetry.space_group_name_H-M   'P 1'
#
loop_
_entity.id
_entity.type
_entity.pdbx_description
1 polymer ?
#
loop_
_entity_poly.entity_id
_entity_poly.type
_entity_poly.pdbx_seq_one_letter_code
_entity_poly.pdbx_strand_id
1 'polypeptide(L)'
;RLKYPANLRIIRVMCSGRVSPAFVLKAFHEGADGVLVGGCHPGDCHYLEGNYKTLKRKLVFERLLEQFGIEPGRFRLEWISGGEGDKFARVAEELVKAVRELGPLGSTAERLGRADGLALRAEGGGGNA
;
A
#
# COMPACT_ATOMS: atom_id res chain seq x y z
N ARG A 1 -16.46 20.25 -8.19
CA ARG A 1 -16.04 19.23 -7.20
C ARG A 1 -15.45 18.06 -7.96
N LEU A 2 -14.19 17.71 -7.73
CA LEU A 2 -13.54 16.60 -8.43
C LEU A 2 -14.12 15.26 -7.96
N LYS A 3 -14.41 14.35 -8.89
CA LYS A 3 -14.88 12.99 -8.59
C LYS A 3 -13.65 12.07 -8.52
N TYR A 4 -13.67 11.15 -7.57
CA TYR A 4 -12.70 10.07 -7.44
C TYR A 4 -13.42 8.83 -6.88
N PRO A 5 -12.82 7.63 -6.96
CA PRO A 5 -13.49 6.41 -6.53
C PRO A 5 -13.92 6.43 -5.06
N ALA A 6 -15.17 6.04 -4.78
CA ALA A 6 -15.76 6.10 -3.44
C ALA A 6 -15.24 5.03 -2.46
N ASN A 7 -14.47 4.05 -2.96
CA ASN A 7 -13.88 2.96 -2.18
C ASN A 7 -12.54 3.34 -1.53
N LEU A 8 -12.05 4.58 -1.69
CA LEU A 8 -10.90 5.06 -0.92
C LEU A 8 -11.29 5.45 0.51
N ARG A 9 -10.47 5.02 1.48
CA ARG A 9 -10.54 5.46 2.88
C ARG A 9 -9.23 6.16 3.23
N ILE A 10 -9.31 7.47 3.51
CA ILE A 10 -8.12 8.29 3.75
C ILE A 10 -7.80 8.30 5.25
N ILE A 11 -6.58 7.92 5.60
CA ILE A 11 -6.04 8.07 6.96
C ILE A 11 -5.06 9.25 6.95
N ARG A 12 -5.40 10.31 7.70
CA ARG A 12 -4.56 11.50 7.78
C ARG A 12 -3.40 11.26 8.76
N VAL A 13 -2.19 11.49 8.27
CA VAL A 13 -0.98 11.65 9.09
C VAL A 13 -0.34 13.00 8.78
N MET A 14 0.48 13.52 9.68
CA MET A 14 1.13 14.82 9.48
C MET A 14 2.19 14.80 8.38
N CYS A 15 2.85 13.66 8.18
CA CYS A 15 3.94 13.52 7.21
C CYS A 15 3.96 12.11 6.64
N SER A 16 4.31 11.96 5.36
CA SER A 16 4.59 10.65 4.76
C SER A 16 5.71 9.90 5.50
N GLY A 17 6.63 10.61 6.14
CA GLY A 17 7.69 10.02 6.98
C GLY A 17 7.17 9.22 8.19
N ARG A 18 5.93 9.49 8.62
CA ARG A 18 5.23 8.72 9.67
C ARG A 18 4.77 7.35 9.17
N VAL A 19 4.58 7.20 7.87
CA VAL A 19 4.13 5.94 7.27
C VAL A 19 5.29 4.94 7.30
N SER A 20 5.12 3.91 8.14
CA SER A 20 6.04 2.78 8.23
C SER A 20 5.54 1.62 7.36
N PRO A 21 6.43 0.72 6.89
CA PRO A 21 6.04 -0.51 6.20
C PRO A 21 4.98 -1.32 6.95
N ALA A 22 5.05 -1.34 8.29
CA ALA A 22 4.10 -2.06 9.14
C ALA A 22 2.66 -1.56 8.97
N PHE A 23 2.44 -0.25 8.74
CA PHE A 23 1.09 0.27 8.49
C PHE A 23 0.52 -0.23 7.17
N VAL A 24 1.36 -0.31 6.13
CA VAL A 24 0.94 -0.80 4.82
C VAL A 24 0.66 -2.31 4.88
N LEU A 25 1.55 -3.09 5.50
CA LEU A 25 1.32 -4.53 5.70
C LEU A 25 0.07 -4.80 6.53
N LYS A 26 -0.18 -4.01 7.58
CA LYS A 26 -1.40 -4.11 8.37
C LYS A 26 -2.65 -3.83 7.53
N ALA A 27 -2.62 -2.83 6.65
CA ALA A 27 -3.75 -2.57 5.75
C ALA A 27 -4.05 -3.76 4.83
N PHE A 28 -3.02 -4.40 4.24
CA PHE A 28 -3.18 -5.61 3.44
C PHE A 28 -3.66 -6.82 4.29
N HIS A 29 -3.23 -6.91 5.54
CA HIS A 29 -3.70 -7.93 6.47
C HIS A 29 -5.19 -7.76 6.84
N GLU A 30 -5.64 -6.51 7.02
CA GLU A 30 -7.03 -6.16 7.31
C GLU A 30 -7.95 -6.20 6.07
N GLY A 31 -7.43 -6.59 4.91
CA GLY A 31 -8.21 -6.85 3.70
C GLY A 31 -8.23 -5.71 2.67
N ALA A 32 -7.30 -4.76 2.74
CA ALA A 32 -7.16 -3.78 1.66
C ALA A 32 -6.64 -4.44 0.38
N ASP A 33 -7.29 -4.21 -0.76
CA ASP A 33 -6.82 -4.70 -2.06
C ASP A 33 -5.74 -3.80 -2.69
N GLY A 34 -5.56 -2.58 -2.18
CA GLY A 34 -4.52 -1.65 -2.57
C GLY A 34 -4.31 -0.52 -1.57
N VAL A 35 -3.10 0.04 -1.55
CA VAL A 35 -2.66 1.08 -0.60
C VAL A 35 -1.95 2.20 -1.34
N LEU A 36 -2.47 3.43 -1.18
CA LEU A 36 -1.84 4.67 -1.66
C LEU A 36 -1.20 5.42 -0.48
N VAL A 37 0.08 5.74 -0.60
CA VAL A 37 0.77 6.66 0.30
C VAL A 37 1.01 7.97 -0.43
N GLY A 38 0.40 9.05 0.04
CA GLY A 38 0.61 10.40 -0.47
C GLY A 38 1.61 11.18 0.39
N GLY A 39 2.44 12.01 -0.24
CA GLY A 39 3.32 12.94 0.48
C GLY A 39 3.65 14.20 -0.33
N CYS A 40 4.31 15.16 0.31
CA CYS A 40 4.83 16.35 -0.36
C CYS A 40 5.92 15.97 -1.38
N HIS A 41 6.08 16.79 -2.42
CA HIS A 41 7.20 16.66 -3.36
C HIS A 41 8.55 16.69 -2.64
N PRO A 42 9.55 15.91 -3.10
CA PRO A 42 10.93 16.04 -2.63
C PRO A 42 11.39 17.51 -2.76
N GLY A 43 11.89 18.10 -1.68
CA GLY A 43 12.22 19.53 -1.59
C GLY A 43 11.17 20.37 -0.86
N ASP A 44 9.89 19.99 -0.93
CA ASP A 44 8.76 20.74 -0.36
C ASP A 44 8.24 20.14 0.95
N CYS A 45 9.03 19.30 1.62
CA CYS A 45 8.59 18.65 2.83
C CYS A 45 8.47 19.66 3.98
N HIS A 46 7.26 19.77 4.56
CA HIS A 46 7.05 20.59 5.76
C HIS A 46 7.96 20.21 6.94
N TYR A 47 8.33 18.93 7.02
CA TYR A 47 9.22 18.39 8.06
C TYR A 47 10.65 18.14 7.52
N LEU A 48 11.08 18.94 6.53
CA LEU A 48 12.40 18.94 5.88
C LEU A 48 12.71 17.66 5.09
N GLU A 49 12.83 16.52 5.77
CA GLU A 49 13.36 15.29 5.19
C GLU A 49 12.42 14.08 5.30
N GLY A 50 11.22 14.27 5.84
CA GLY A 50 10.30 13.17 6.12
C GLY A 50 9.95 12.33 4.90
N ASN A 51 9.71 12.96 3.75
CA ASN A 51 9.41 12.28 2.49
C ASN A 51 10.60 11.53 1.90
N TYR A 52 11.84 12.02 2.05
CA TYR A 52 13.04 11.30 1.64
C TYR A 52 13.22 9.99 2.42
N LYS A 53 12.87 9.96 3.71
CA LYS A 53 12.85 8.72 4.50
C LYS A 53 11.83 7.73 3.95
N THR A 54 10.64 8.20 3.55
CA THR A 54 9.61 7.38 2.90
C THR A 54 10.08 6.85 1.54
N LEU A 55 10.73 7.69 0.72
CA LEU A 55 11.27 7.30 -0.58
C LEU A 55 12.30 6.16 -0.43
N LYS A 56 13.24 6.29 0.51
CA LYS A 56 14.24 5.23 0.79
C LYS A 56 13.58 3.92 1.21
N ARG A 57 12.57 3.98 2.09
CA ARG A 57 11.82 2.80 2.55
C ARG A 57 11.07 2.13 1.41
N LYS A 58 10.43 2.92 0.53
CA LYS A 58 9.64 2.42 -0.61
C LYS A 58 10.44 1.49 -1.51
N LEU A 59 11.69 1.84 -1.83
CA LEU A 59 12.55 1.04 -2.72
C LEU A 59 12.79 -0.39 -2.21
N VAL A 60 13.00 -0.54 -0.90
CA VAL A 60 13.16 -1.87 -0.27
C VAL A 60 11.80 -2.54 -0.09
N PHE A 61 10.79 -1.75 0.25
CA PHE A 61 9.49 -2.26 0.62
C PHE A 61 8.71 -2.85 -0.57
N GLU A 62 8.83 -2.29 -1.77
CA GLU A 62 8.20 -2.88 -2.97
C GLU A 62 8.69 -4.31 -3.25
N ARG A 63 10.00 -4.54 -3.15
CA ARG A 63 10.58 -5.89 -3.28
C ARG A 63 10.09 -6.84 -2.19
N LEU A 64 9.92 -6.33 -0.98
CA LEU A 64 9.40 -7.11 0.14
C LEU A 64 7.93 -7.51 -0.07
N LEU A 65 7.11 -6.62 -0.64
CA LEU A 65 5.72 -6.92 -0.97
C LEU A 65 5.61 -8.06 -1.99
N GLU A 66 6.45 -8.04 -3.02
CA GLU A 66 6.52 -9.14 -4.01
C GLU A 66 6.85 -10.48 -3.33
N GLN A 67 7.79 -10.49 -2.40
CA GLN A 67 8.15 -11.69 -1.61
C GLN A 67 7.03 -12.18 -0.70
N PHE A 68 6.06 -11.33 -0.35
CA PHE A 68 4.86 -11.73 0.39
C PHE A 68 3.68 -12.10 -0.53
N GLY A 69 3.92 -12.21 -1.85
CA GLY A 69 2.89 -12.51 -2.83
C GLY A 69 1.90 -11.37 -3.03
N ILE A 70 2.33 -10.12 -2.78
CA ILE A 70 1.54 -8.91 -3.04
C ILE A 70 2.07 -8.27 -4.32
N GLU A 71 1.18 -8.12 -5.30
CA GLU A 71 1.50 -7.64 -6.63
C GLU A 71 1.89 -6.15 -6.60
N PRO A 72 2.91 -5.73 -7.38
CA PRO A 72 3.39 -4.35 -7.39
C PRO A 72 2.31 -3.30 -7.66
N GLY A 73 1.29 -3.65 -8.45
CA GLY A 73 0.16 -2.76 -8.77
C GLY A 73 -0.75 -2.42 -7.58
N ARG A 74 -0.58 -3.06 -6.42
CA ARG A 74 -1.40 -2.82 -5.22
C ARG A 74 -0.81 -1.79 -4.27
N PHE A 75 0.45 -1.42 -4.39
CA PHE A 75 1.07 -0.41 -3.56
C PHE A 75 1.59 0.75 -4.41
N ARG A 76 1.25 1.99 -4.01
CA ARG A 76 1.74 3.18 -4.69
C ARG A 76 2.17 4.24 -3.69
N LEU A 77 3.37 4.77 -3.88
CA LEU A 77 3.81 6.03 -3.28
C LEU A 77 3.69 7.12 -4.33
N GLU A 78 3.02 8.21 -4.01
CA GLU A 78 2.84 9.35 -4.92
C GLU A 78 3.09 10.68 -4.21
N TRP A 79 3.66 11.63 -4.97
CA TRP A 79 3.94 12.97 -4.47
C TRP A 79 2.87 13.95 -4.94
N ILE A 80 2.09 14.49 -4.01
CA ILE A 80 0.92 15.31 -4.27
C ILE A 80 0.97 16.51 -3.31
N SER A 81 1.08 17.71 -3.86
CA SER A 81 1.01 18.97 -3.13
C SER A 81 -0.44 19.30 -2.72
N GLY A 82 -0.60 20.29 -1.84
CA GLY A 82 -1.92 20.73 -1.39
C GLY A 82 -2.80 21.32 -2.50
N GLY A 83 -2.22 21.79 -3.61
CA GLY A 83 -2.95 22.36 -4.75
C GLY A 83 -3.32 21.35 -5.85
N GLU A 84 -2.73 20.15 -5.84
CA GLU A 84 -2.85 19.16 -6.91
C GLU A 84 -4.04 18.20 -6.70
N GLY A 85 -5.23 18.75 -6.50
CA GLY A 85 -6.45 17.96 -6.31
C GLY A 85 -6.82 17.11 -7.53
N ASP A 86 -6.55 17.61 -8.74
CA ASP A 86 -6.75 16.91 -10.01
C ASP A 86 -5.81 15.69 -10.13
N LYS A 87 -4.54 15.86 -9.75
CA LYS A 87 -3.56 14.77 -9.69
C LYS A 87 -4.00 13.70 -8.70
N PHE A 88 -4.46 14.09 -7.51
CA PHE A 88 -4.98 13.14 -6.54
C PHE A 88 -6.13 12.30 -7.11
N ALA A 89 -7.11 12.95 -7.75
CA ALA A 89 -8.24 12.24 -8.35
C ALA A 89 -7.79 11.24 -9.41
N ARG A 90 -6.89 11.65 -10.31
CA ARG A 90 -6.31 10.79 -11.35
C ARG A 90 -5.53 9.60 -10.77
N VAL A 91 -4.65 9.85 -9.81
CA VAL A 91 -3.84 8.80 -9.14
C VAL A 91 -4.73 7.79 -8.43
N ALA A 92 -5.77 8.26 -7.74
CA ALA A 92 -6.73 7.39 -7.07
C ALA A 92 -7.49 6.51 -8.06
N GLU A 93 -7.89 7.06 -9.21
CA GLU A 93 -8.54 6.31 -10.29
C GLU A 93 -7.61 5.27 -10.92
N GLU A 94 -6.36 5.64 -11.21
CA GLU A 94 -5.33 4.74 -11.73
C GLU A 94 -5.08 3.56 -10.78
N LEU A 95 -4.92 3.83 -9.48
CA LEU A 95 -4.73 2.77 -8.49
C LEU A 95 -5.95 1.83 -8.42
N VAL A 96 -7.15 2.38 -8.36
CA VAL A 96 -8.37 1.56 -8.30
C VAL A 96 -8.54 0.73 -9.56
N LYS A 97 -8.20 1.26 -10.73
CA LYS A 97 -8.20 0.51 -11.98
C LYS A 97 -7.20 -0.65 -11.93
N ALA A 98 -5.95 -0.39 -11.56
CA ALA A 98 -4.92 -1.42 -11.44
C ALA A 98 -5.33 -2.53 -10.46
N VAL A 99 -5.87 -2.17 -9.29
CA VAL A 99 -6.34 -3.13 -8.29
C VAL A 99 -7.53 -3.95 -8.80
N ARG A 100 -8.45 -3.36 -9.56
CA ARG A 100 -9.57 -4.08 -10.17
C ARG A 100 -9.12 -5.11 -11.21
N GLU A 101 -8.13 -4.77 -12.02
CA GLU A 101 -7.55 -5.67 -13.02
C GLU A 101 -6.83 -6.86 -12.36
N LEU A 102 -6.19 -6.64 -11.20
CA LEU A 102 -5.57 -7.70 -10.39
C LEU A 102 -6.58 -8.56 -9.63
N GLY A 103 -7.82 -8.08 -9.47
CA GLY A 103 -8.83 -8.75 -8.66
C GLY A 103 -8.55 -8.70 -7.15
N PRO A 104 -9.36 -9.39 -6.33
CA PRO A 104 -9.19 -9.41 -4.89
C PRO A 104 -7.85 -10.04 -4.49
N LEU A 105 -7.19 -9.45 -3.49
CA LEU A 105 -5.86 -9.90 -3.05
C LEU A 105 -5.90 -11.29 -2.36
N GLY A 106 -7.05 -11.74 -1.88
CA GLY A 106 -7.21 -13.02 -1.17
C GLY A 106 -6.73 -12.97 0.29
N SER A 107 -6.74 -14.12 0.97
CA SER A 107 -6.31 -14.24 2.37
C SER A 107 -4.78 -14.28 2.51
N THR A 108 -4.28 -13.98 3.72
CA THR A 108 -2.84 -14.06 4.00
C THR A 108 -2.26 -15.46 3.74
N ALA A 109 -3.01 -16.51 4.09
CA ALA A 109 -2.58 -17.90 3.88
C ALA A 109 -2.42 -18.23 2.39
N GLU A 110 -3.37 -17.80 1.56
CA GLU A 110 -3.32 -18.01 0.11
C GLU A 110 -2.14 -17.27 -0.53
N ARG A 111 -1.83 -16.05 -0.07
CA ARG A 111 -0.70 -15.26 -0.59
C ARG A 111 0.66 -15.88 -0.28
N LEU A 112 0.86 -16.27 0.98
CA LEU A 112 2.13 -16.87 1.41
C LEU A 112 2.33 -18.26 0.79
N GLY A 113 1.25 -18.99 0.52
CA GLY A 113 1.33 -20.26 -0.23
C GLY A 113 1.76 -20.10 -1.70
N ARG A 114 1.58 -18.91 -2.30
CA ARG A 114 2.03 -18.59 -3.67
C ARG A 114 3.46 -18.04 -3.73
N ALA A 115 3.98 -17.56 -2.60
CA ALA A 115 5.31 -16.96 -2.53
C ALA A 115 6.36 -18.03 -2.22
N ASP A 116 7.28 -18.27 -3.16
CA ASP A 116 8.28 -19.37 -3.16
C ASP A 116 9.26 -19.40 -1.96
N GLY A 117 9.18 -18.48 -0.99
CA GLY A 117 10.17 -18.34 0.09
C GLY A 117 9.69 -18.70 1.49
N LEU A 118 8.38 -18.83 1.72
CA LEU A 118 7.81 -18.98 3.06
C LEU A 118 6.68 -19.99 3.07
N ALA A 119 6.96 -21.22 2.63
CA ALA A 119 6.08 -22.36 2.82
C ALA A 119 5.91 -22.64 4.32
N LEU A 120 5.13 -21.80 5.01
CA LEU A 120 4.46 -22.13 6.24
C LEU A 120 3.54 -23.27 5.89
N ARG A 121 4.02 -24.49 6.10
CA ARG A 121 3.15 -25.66 6.20
C ARG A 121 2.05 -25.25 7.15
N ALA A 122 0.83 -25.18 6.63
CA ALA A 122 -0.37 -25.19 7.43
C ALA A 122 -0.40 -26.54 8.13
N GLU A 123 0.34 -26.68 9.23
CA GLU A 123 0.19 -27.81 10.12
C GLU A 123 -1.11 -27.57 10.90
N GLY A 124 -2.19 -28.12 10.35
CA GLY A 124 -3.26 -28.77 11.09
C GLY A 124 -4.25 -27.86 11.81
N GLY A 125 -5.41 -27.63 11.18
CA GLY A 125 -6.65 -27.63 11.94
C GLY A 125 -6.98 -29.05 12.40
N GLY A 126 -7.40 -29.23 13.66
CA GLY A 126 -7.99 -30.50 14.11
C GLY A 126 -8.03 -30.72 15.62
N GLY A 127 -9.13 -30.31 16.27
CA GLY A 127 -9.88 -31.15 17.22
C GLY A 127 -9.35 -31.42 18.65
N ASN A 128 -10.19 -31.00 19.61
CA ASN A 128 -10.54 -31.65 20.88
C ASN A 128 -9.52 -31.66 22.05
N ALA A 129 -9.66 -30.65 22.93
CA ALA A 129 -9.73 -30.78 24.40
C ALA A 129 -10.16 -29.43 24.99
#